data_AF-A0A5B8CUF9-F1
#
_entry.id   AF-A0A5B8CUF9-F1
#
_cell.length_a   1.000
_cell.length_b   1.000
_cell.length_c   1.000
_cell.angle_alpha   90.00
_cell.angle_beta   90.00
_cell.angle_gamma   90.00
#
_symmetry.space_group_name_H-M   'P 1'
#
loop_
_entity.id
_entity.type
_entity.pdbx_description
1 polymer ?
#
loop_
_entity_poly.entity_id
_entity_poly.type
_entity_poly.pdbx_seq_one_letter_code
_entity_poly.pdbx_strand_id
1 'polypeptide(L)'
;MNIFHTLIEQMQVMQLPLTAVTLTAVPRADTPLLLMMHWHGFRQQPIAALPALKPLLQPVPGSALQINDRWRQPEVVEEAILDAAWQLGAWDVQREEHRACTYVGASEEEAFACKQAFGKYDEALENELLVSEAPDRDEMLHLGAKVGYVRWQFRPVNGGVWQSTAEDDTLLEDGRRIPPCPIRPLALKGGKLTTTAFRLGQINRIILLK
;
A
#
# COMPACT_ATOMS: atom_id res chain seq x y z
N MET A 1 -1.04 -10.01 13.88
CA MET A 1 -1.33 -8.76 13.15
C MET A 1 -2.33 -9.08 12.06
N ASN A 2 -3.42 -8.32 11.94
CA ASN A 2 -4.55 -8.72 11.09
C ASN A 2 -4.81 -7.77 9.91
N ILE A 3 -3.76 -7.55 9.09
CA ILE A 3 -3.83 -6.66 7.91
C ILE A 3 -4.92 -7.11 6.94
N PHE A 4 -5.05 -8.42 6.70
CA PHE A 4 -6.06 -8.96 5.78
C PHE A 4 -7.49 -8.57 6.20
N HIS A 5 -7.83 -8.73 7.48
CA HIS A 5 -9.17 -8.39 7.95
C HIS A 5 -9.47 -6.90 7.82
N THR A 6 -8.53 -6.03 8.22
CA THR A 6 -8.67 -4.58 8.05
C THR A 6 -8.91 -4.20 6.59
N LEU A 7 -8.20 -4.82 5.66
CA LEU A 7 -8.42 -4.60 4.22
C LEU A 7 -9.82 -5.03 3.79
N ILE A 8 -10.27 -6.23 4.18
CA ILE A 8 -11.60 -6.72 3.83
C ILE A 8 -12.72 -5.84 4.40
N GLU A 9 -12.61 -5.41 5.66
CA GLU A 9 -13.59 -4.50 6.27
C GLU A 9 -13.69 -3.19 5.50
N GLN A 10 -12.55 -2.60 5.14
CA GLN A 10 -12.51 -1.35 4.40
C GLN A 10 -13.04 -1.50 2.98
N MET A 11 -12.74 -2.61 2.31
CA MET A 11 -13.30 -2.93 0.99
C MET A 11 -14.82 -3.10 1.04
N GLN A 12 -15.36 -3.71 2.10
CA GLN A 12 -16.80 -3.88 2.30
C GLN A 12 -17.51 -2.56 2.57
N VAL A 13 -16.87 -1.64 3.31
CA VAL A 13 -17.40 -0.31 3.60
C VAL A 13 -17.35 0.59 2.36
N MET A 14 -16.20 0.64 1.69
CA MET A 14 -15.99 1.54 0.56
C MET A 14 -16.69 1.08 -0.72
N GLN A 15 -16.85 -0.24 -0.91
CA GLN A 15 -17.44 -0.85 -2.12
C GLN A 15 -16.82 -0.35 -3.43
N LEU A 16 -15.53 0.01 -3.39
CA LEU A 16 -14.73 0.41 -4.54
C LEU A 16 -13.60 -0.58 -4.76
N PRO A 17 -13.23 -0.87 -6.02
CA PRO A 17 -12.10 -1.74 -6.29
C PRO A 17 -10.78 -1.05 -5.95
N LEU A 18 -9.81 -1.83 -5.46
CA LEU A 18 -8.45 -1.35 -5.19
C LEU A 18 -7.57 -1.38 -6.45
N THR A 19 -6.79 -0.33 -6.64
CA THR A 19 -5.66 -0.31 -7.56
C THR A 19 -4.40 -0.84 -6.90
N ALA A 20 -4.17 -0.53 -5.63
CA ALA A 20 -3.01 -0.99 -4.89
C ALA A 20 -3.26 -0.86 -3.37
N VAL A 21 -2.44 -1.56 -2.62
CA VAL A 21 -2.28 -1.39 -1.17
C VAL A 21 -0.81 -1.09 -0.90
N THR A 22 -0.56 -0.10 -0.05
CA THR A 22 0.78 0.27 0.40
C THR A 22 0.81 0.23 1.92
N LEU A 23 1.88 -0.31 2.50
CA LEU A 23 2.14 -0.22 3.94
C LEU A 23 3.50 0.42 4.17
N THR A 24 3.57 1.37 5.08
CA THR A 24 4.81 2.04 5.45
C THR A 24 5.08 1.85 6.94
N ALA A 25 6.31 1.48 7.27
CA ALA A 25 6.77 1.31 8.64
C ALA A 25 8.11 2.02 8.85
N VAL A 26 8.33 2.56 10.03
CA VAL A 26 9.68 2.85 10.51
C VAL A 26 10.26 1.53 11.05
N PRO A 27 11.50 1.11 10.70
CA PRO A 27 12.07 -0.15 11.16
C PRO A 27 12.55 -0.08 12.63
N ARG A 28 11.62 0.24 13.54
CA ARG A 28 11.82 0.33 14.99
C ARG A 28 10.69 -0.42 15.67
N ALA A 29 11.04 -1.26 16.65
CA ALA A 29 10.05 -2.03 17.39
C ALA A 29 8.94 -1.13 17.97
N ASP A 30 7.72 -1.66 17.96
CA ASP A 30 6.51 -1.04 18.50
C ASP A 30 6.19 0.36 17.92
N THR A 31 6.67 0.70 16.73
CA THR A 31 6.15 1.86 15.99
C THR A 31 4.90 1.50 15.19
N PRO A 32 3.92 2.40 15.05
CA PRO A 32 2.73 2.15 14.24
C PRO A 32 3.07 1.88 12.77
N LEU A 33 2.15 1.21 12.07
CA LEU A 33 2.21 1.03 10.62
C LEU A 33 1.18 1.95 9.96
N LEU A 34 1.53 2.51 8.82
CA LEU A 34 0.61 3.29 7.98
C LEU A 34 0.16 2.42 6.81
N LEU A 35 -1.11 2.01 6.83
CA LEU A 35 -1.77 1.31 5.74
C LEU A 35 -2.45 2.32 4.82
N MET A 36 -2.12 2.32 3.54
CA MET A 36 -2.78 3.12 2.51
C MET A 36 -3.45 2.22 1.47
N MET A 37 -4.70 2.51 1.19
CA MET A 37 -5.55 1.83 0.20
C MET A 37 -5.83 2.79 -0.95
N HIS A 38 -5.42 2.40 -2.15
CA HIS A 38 -5.54 3.23 -3.35
C HIS A 38 -6.77 2.79 -4.14
N TRP A 39 -7.87 3.54 -4.03
CA TRP A 39 -9.14 3.18 -4.66
C TRP A 39 -9.17 3.52 -6.15
N HIS A 40 -9.87 2.71 -6.92
CA HIS A 40 -10.22 3.00 -8.30
C HIS A 40 -11.65 3.54 -8.37
N GLY A 41 -11.81 4.73 -8.95
CA GLY A 41 -13.11 5.33 -9.19
C GLY A 41 -13.03 6.84 -9.31
N PHE A 42 -14.14 7.44 -9.71
CA PHE A 42 -14.31 8.88 -9.76
C PHE A 42 -15.55 9.30 -8.99
N ARG A 43 -15.46 10.41 -8.27
CA ARG A 43 -16.58 11.08 -7.60
C ARG A 43 -16.94 12.36 -8.35
N GLN A 44 -18.20 12.73 -8.33
CA GLN A 44 -18.63 14.03 -8.84
C GLN A 44 -18.40 15.10 -7.78
N GLN A 45 -17.74 16.19 -8.15
CA GLN A 45 -17.65 17.37 -7.30
C GLN A 45 -18.83 18.30 -7.60
N PRO A 46 -19.70 18.61 -6.62
CA PRO A 46 -20.80 19.56 -6.83
C PRO A 46 -20.22 20.94 -7.17
N ILE A 47 -20.46 21.43 -8.38
CA ILE A 47 -20.08 22.80 -8.76
C ILE A 47 -21.16 23.73 -8.20
N ALA A 48 -20.87 24.33 -7.03
CA ALA A 48 -21.84 25.15 -6.30
C ALA A 48 -22.35 26.41 -7.03
N ALA A 49 -21.73 26.81 -8.14
CA ALA A 49 -21.97 28.11 -8.75
C ALA A 49 -22.64 28.11 -10.15
N LEU A 50 -22.70 26.98 -10.88
CA LEU A 50 -23.18 26.98 -12.28
C LEU A 50 -23.89 25.66 -12.66
N PRO A 51 -25.23 25.60 -12.63
CA PRO A 51 -26.02 24.41 -12.98
C PRO A 51 -25.87 23.92 -14.43
N ALA A 52 -25.34 24.77 -15.32
CA ALA A 52 -25.19 24.48 -16.75
C ALA A 52 -23.89 23.73 -17.11
N LEU A 53 -22.97 23.58 -16.15
CA LEU A 53 -21.70 22.88 -16.37
C LEU A 53 -21.81 21.41 -15.94
N LYS A 54 -21.25 20.51 -16.76
CA LYS A 54 -21.11 19.10 -16.37
C LYS A 54 -20.29 19.01 -15.08
N PRO A 55 -20.69 18.17 -14.11
CA PRO A 55 -19.92 18.00 -12.88
C PRO A 55 -18.52 17.52 -13.22
N LEU A 56 -17.51 18.12 -12.60
CA LEU A 56 -16.14 17.67 -12.73
C LEU A 56 -15.99 16.34 -11.99
N LEU A 57 -15.44 15.34 -12.69
CA LEU A 57 -15.07 14.07 -12.10
C LEU A 57 -13.70 14.20 -11.46
N GLN A 58 -13.62 13.95 -10.16
CA GLN A 58 -12.37 13.85 -9.41
C GLN A 58 -12.10 12.39 -9.06
N PRO A 59 -10.83 11.95 -9.00
CA PRO A 59 -10.50 10.63 -8.48
C PRO A 59 -11.01 10.48 -7.05
N VAL A 60 -11.38 9.26 -6.67
CA VAL A 60 -11.68 8.96 -5.27
C VAL A 60 -10.37 9.05 -4.46
N PRO A 61 -10.35 9.79 -3.33
CA PRO A 61 -9.17 9.86 -2.48
C PRO A 61 -8.82 8.46 -1.94
N GLY A 62 -7.53 8.19 -1.77
CA GLY A 62 -7.09 7.00 -1.05
C GLY A 62 -7.53 7.05 0.42
N SER A 63 -7.47 5.91 1.09
CA SER A 63 -7.71 5.82 2.53
C SER A 63 -6.42 5.45 3.25
N ALA A 64 -6.05 6.19 4.29
CA ALA A 64 -4.94 5.87 5.18
C ALA A 64 -5.43 5.51 6.58
N LEU A 65 -4.88 4.44 7.14
CA LEU A 65 -5.19 3.92 8.46
C LEU A 65 -3.92 3.63 9.23
N GLN A 66 -3.93 3.89 10.52
CA GLN A 66 -2.86 3.48 11.41
C GLN A 66 -3.15 2.12 12.05
N ILE A 67 -2.20 1.21 11.97
CA ILE A 67 -2.23 -0.09 12.66
C ILE A 67 -1.28 -0.03 13.85
N ASN A 68 -1.82 -0.26 15.04
CA ASN A 68 -1.12 -0.15 16.34
C ASN A 68 -0.75 -1.52 16.94
N ASP A 69 -0.74 -2.56 16.13
CA ASP A 69 -0.30 -3.88 16.55
C ASP A 69 1.17 -3.83 17.00
N ARG A 70 1.50 -4.52 18.10
CA ARG A 70 2.87 -4.60 18.61
C ARG A 70 3.70 -5.55 17.76
N TRP A 71 4.95 -5.17 17.49
CA TRP A 71 5.89 -5.98 16.74
C TRP A 71 7.32 -5.63 17.14
N ARG A 72 8.19 -6.64 17.16
CA ARG A 72 9.60 -6.47 17.55
C ARG A 72 10.58 -6.55 16.40
N GLN A 73 10.16 -7.22 15.32
CA GLN A 73 10.98 -7.57 14.18
C GLN A 73 10.19 -7.22 12.90
N PRO A 74 10.78 -6.49 11.94
CA PRO A 74 10.12 -6.15 10.68
C PRO A 74 9.61 -7.37 9.91
N GLU A 75 10.23 -8.52 10.09
CA GLU A 75 9.86 -9.79 9.48
C GLU A 75 8.45 -10.25 9.89
N VAL A 76 7.99 -9.90 11.10
CA VAL A 76 6.62 -10.18 11.57
C VAL A 76 5.60 -9.31 10.82
N VAL A 77 5.95 -8.06 10.53
CA VAL A 77 5.14 -7.16 9.70
C VAL A 77 5.09 -7.70 8.28
N GLU A 78 6.24 -8.07 7.72
CA GLU A 78 6.35 -8.59 6.37
C GLU A 78 5.60 -9.91 6.18
N GLU A 79 5.66 -10.83 7.15
CA GLU A 79 4.88 -12.08 7.12
C GLU A 79 3.37 -11.79 7.05
N ALA A 80 2.88 -10.84 7.85
CA ALA A 80 1.46 -10.46 7.83
C ALA A 80 1.05 -9.77 6.52
N ILE A 81 1.95 -8.98 5.90
CA ILE A 81 1.72 -8.35 4.60
C ILE A 81 1.71 -9.40 3.48
N LEU A 82 2.68 -10.32 3.49
CA LEU A 82 2.77 -11.42 2.53
C LEU A 82 1.53 -12.31 2.60
N ASP A 83 1.05 -12.60 3.80
CA ASP A 83 -0.16 -13.40 4.01
C ASP A 83 -1.42 -12.68 3.51
N ALA A 84 -1.57 -11.38 3.81
CA ALA A 84 -2.70 -10.60 3.31
C ALA A 84 -2.68 -10.47 1.77
N ALA A 85 -1.51 -10.18 1.18
CA ALA A 85 -1.34 -10.08 -0.26
C ALA A 85 -1.59 -11.43 -0.95
N TRP A 86 -1.13 -12.54 -0.36
CA TRP A 86 -1.38 -13.90 -0.84
C TRP A 86 -2.87 -14.21 -0.88
N GLN A 87 -3.58 -14.00 0.23
CA GLN A 87 -5.01 -14.25 0.35
C GLN A 87 -5.84 -13.38 -0.61
N LEU A 88 -5.41 -12.14 -0.87
CA LEU A 88 -6.03 -11.23 -1.86
C LEU A 88 -5.62 -11.51 -3.31
N GLY A 89 -4.85 -12.58 -3.55
CA GLY A 89 -4.47 -13.01 -4.90
C GLY A 89 -3.41 -12.14 -5.58
N ALA A 90 -2.68 -11.32 -4.84
CA ALA A 90 -1.64 -10.47 -5.43
C ALA A 90 -0.56 -11.31 -6.11
N TRP A 91 -0.06 -10.86 -7.26
CA TRP A 91 0.99 -11.55 -8.01
C TRP A 91 2.37 -11.40 -7.33
N ASP A 92 2.66 -10.21 -6.82
CA ASP A 92 3.88 -9.89 -6.11
C ASP A 92 3.65 -8.87 -4.99
N VAL A 93 4.56 -8.89 -4.02
CA VAL A 93 4.75 -7.82 -3.04
C VAL A 93 6.10 -7.17 -3.30
N GLN A 94 6.12 -5.86 -3.50
CA GLN A 94 7.34 -5.08 -3.64
C GLN A 94 7.67 -4.44 -2.31
N ARG A 95 8.85 -4.73 -1.80
CA ARG A 95 9.45 -4.08 -0.63
C ARG A 95 10.50 -3.09 -1.09
N GLU A 96 10.43 -1.88 -0.57
CA GLU A 96 11.47 -0.87 -0.69
C GLU A 96 11.95 -0.47 0.70
N GLU A 97 13.25 -0.62 0.92
CA GLU A 97 13.92 -0.11 2.12
C GLU A 97 14.55 1.23 1.77
N HIS A 98 14.16 2.29 2.47
CA HIS A 98 14.67 3.64 2.26
C HIS A 98 15.54 4.06 3.44
N ARG A 99 16.64 4.76 3.16
CA ARG A 99 17.43 5.43 4.18
C ARG A 99 16.70 6.67 4.72
N ALA A 100 17.29 7.30 5.73
CA ALA A 100 16.84 8.61 6.21
C ALA A 100 16.75 9.60 5.03
N CYS A 101 15.74 10.46 5.02
CA CYS A 101 15.49 11.44 3.95
C CYS A 101 15.84 12.89 4.35
N THR A 102 16.25 13.14 5.62
CA THR A 102 16.67 14.47 6.12
C THR A 102 18.19 14.64 6.20
N TYR A 103 18.97 13.95 5.37
CA TYR A 103 20.43 14.11 5.36
C TYR A 103 20.87 15.17 4.34
N VAL A 104 22.04 15.76 4.58
CA VAL A 104 22.63 16.76 3.66
C VAL A 104 22.93 16.10 2.31
N GLY A 105 22.30 16.60 1.25
CA GLY A 105 22.45 16.06 -0.11
C GLY A 105 21.35 15.08 -0.53
N ALA A 106 20.24 14.97 0.21
CA ALA A 106 19.00 14.35 -0.29
C ALA A 106 18.47 15.16 -1.50
N SER A 107 18.06 14.47 -2.56
CA SER A 107 17.40 15.11 -3.69
C SER A 107 15.97 15.54 -3.31
N GLU A 108 15.41 16.51 -4.03
CA GLU A 108 13.99 16.88 -3.86
C GLU A 108 13.07 15.69 -4.13
N GLU A 109 13.44 14.82 -5.07
CA GLU A 109 12.72 13.58 -5.37
C GLU A 109 12.72 12.61 -4.17
N GLU A 110 13.86 12.41 -3.50
CA GLU A 110 13.95 11.56 -2.31
C GLU A 110 13.14 12.14 -1.14
N ALA A 111 13.19 13.47 -0.96
CA ALA A 111 12.40 14.15 0.06
C ALA A 111 10.88 14.07 -0.22
N PHE A 112 10.47 14.18 -1.49
CA PHE A 112 9.08 14.06 -1.90
C PHE A 112 8.58 12.61 -1.77
N ALA A 113 9.35 11.63 -2.21
CA ALA A 113 9.04 10.21 -2.03
C ALA A 113 8.88 9.84 -0.55
N CYS A 114 9.72 10.41 0.32
CA CYS A 114 9.60 10.26 1.77
C CYS A 114 8.26 10.78 2.30
N LYS A 115 7.84 11.99 1.91
CA LYS A 115 6.53 12.53 2.30
C LYS A 115 5.37 11.66 1.79
N GLN A 116 5.42 11.25 0.52
CA GLN A 116 4.39 10.38 -0.05
C GLN A 116 4.30 9.01 0.63
N ALA A 117 5.42 8.43 1.05
CA ALA A 117 5.42 7.15 1.77
C ALA A 117 4.63 7.23 3.08
N PHE A 118 4.54 8.42 3.69
CA PHE A 118 3.72 8.68 4.88
C PHE A 118 2.39 9.38 4.55
N GLY A 119 1.94 9.36 3.29
CA GLY A 119 0.67 9.97 2.90
C GLY A 119 0.58 11.47 3.14
N LYS A 120 1.73 12.17 3.17
CA LYS A 120 1.79 13.63 3.33
C LYS A 120 1.89 14.28 1.95
N TYR A 121 0.88 15.07 1.61
CA TYR A 121 0.79 15.84 0.37
C TYR A 121 0.84 17.34 0.67
N ASP A 122 0.85 18.16 -0.39
CA ASP A 122 0.67 19.60 -0.23
C ASP A 122 -0.71 19.89 0.41
N GLU A 123 -0.79 20.89 1.28
CA GLU A 123 -1.99 21.17 2.09
C GLU A 123 -3.23 21.39 1.21
N ALA A 124 -3.04 21.99 0.02
CA ALA A 124 -4.10 22.22 -0.94
C ALA A 124 -4.71 20.93 -1.53
N LEU A 125 -3.95 19.83 -1.55
CA LEU A 125 -4.33 18.56 -2.17
C LEU A 125 -4.58 17.44 -1.16
N GLU A 126 -4.25 17.64 0.12
CA GLU A 126 -4.24 16.59 1.12
C GLU A 126 -5.61 15.89 1.24
N ASN A 127 -6.68 16.67 1.41
CA ASN A 127 -8.05 16.14 1.51
C ASN A 127 -8.63 15.67 0.16
N GLU A 128 -8.00 16.03 -0.95
CA GLU A 128 -8.40 15.56 -2.28
C GLU A 128 -7.80 14.20 -2.62
N LEU A 129 -6.59 13.94 -2.11
CA LEU A 129 -5.82 12.75 -2.44
C LEU A 129 -5.94 11.65 -1.38
N LEU A 130 -6.18 12.01 -0.11
CA LEU A 130 -6.13 11.04 0.99
C LEU A 130 -7.08 11.40 2.14
N VAL A 131 -7.93 10.46 2.52
CA VAL A 131 -8.66 10.49 3.80
C VAL A 131 -7.84 9.71 4.82
N SER A 132 -7.47 10.35 5.92
CA SER A 132 -6.53 9.79 6.90
C SER A 132 -7.16 9.59 8.27
N GLU A 133 -7.15 8.35 8.75
CA GLU A 133 -7.39 7.94 10.14
C GLU A 133 -6.07 7.41 10.73
N ALA A 134 -5.03 8.23 10.64
CA ALA A 134 -3.69 7.93 11.15
C ALA A 134 -3.18 9.10 12.02
N PRO A 135 -3.48 9.09 13.33
CA PRO A 135 -3.14 10.21 14.21
C PRO A 135 -1.63 10.45 14.35
N ASP A 136 -0.81 9.39 14.37
CA ASP A 136 0.64 9.50 14.56
C ASP A 136 1.41 9.63 13.24
N ARG A 137 0.71 9.89 12.12
CA ARG A 137 1.30 9.93 10.76
C ARG A 137 2.44 10.94 10.65
N ASP A 138 2.28 12.13 11.25
CA ASP A 138 3.31 13.16 11.20
C ASP A 138 4.51 12.75 12.06
N GLU A 139 4.33 12.16 13.25
CA GLU A 139 5.40 11.62 14.09
C GLU A 139 6.15 10.48 13.39
N MET A 140 5.43 9.60 12.71
CA MET A 140 5.99 8.53 11.89
C MET A 140 6.86 9.08 10.76
N LEU A 141 6.38 10.10 10.04
CA LEU A 141 7.17 10.79 9.02
C LEU A 141 8.43 11.41 9.62
N HIS A 142 8.33 12.15 10.73
CA HIS A 142 9.49 12.76 11.38
C HIS A 142 10.54 11.74 11.81
N LEU A 143 10.10 10.58 12.32
CA LEU A 143 10.98 9.51 12.71
C LEU A 143 11.60 8.81 11.49
N GLY A 144 10.79 8.41 10.52
CA GLY A 144 11.23 7.77 9.27
C GLY A 144 12.18 8.65 8.47
N ALA A 145 11.97 9.96 8.48
CA ALA A 145 12.86 10.91 7.85
C ALA A 145 14.27 10.91 8.46
N LYS A 146 14.39 10.63 9.77
CA LYS A 146 15.66 10.59 10.50
C LYS A 146 16.35 9.23 10.45
N VAL A 147 15.60 8.12 10.43
CA VAL A 147 16.17 6.77 10.57
C VAL A 147 15.97 5.87 9.36
N GLY A 148 15.19 6.32 8.37
CA GLY A 148 14.73 5.51 7.24
C GLY A 148 13.39 4.84 7.50
N TYR A 149 12.84 4.24 6.44
CA TYR A 149 11.53 3.60 6.47
C TYR A 149 11.50 2.42 5.49
N VAL A 150 10.55 1.52 5.68
CA VAL A 150 10.28 0.40 4.77
C VAL A 150 8.87 0.54 4.23
N ARG A 151 8.73 0.36 2.92
CA ARG A 151 7.45 0.40 2.22
C ARG A 151 7.20 -0.94 1.55
N TRP A 152 6.03 -1.52 1.77
CA TRP A 152 5.54 -2.65 0.98
C TRP A 152 4.39 -2.19 0.10
N GLN A 153 4.32 -2.72 -1.10
CA GLN A 153 3.21 -2.46 -2.02
C GLN A 153 2.81 -3.74 -2.73
N PHE A 154 1.50 -3.96 -2.87
CA PHE A 154 0.96 -5.06 -3.67
C PHE A 154 -0.34 -4.64 -4.35
N ARG A 155 -0.74 -5.44 -5.34
CA ARG A 155 -1.91 -5.21 -6.19
C ARG A 155 -2.88 -6.37 -6.01
N PRO A 156 -4.00 -6.18 -5.27
CA PRO A 156 -4.91 -7.28 -4.98
C PRO A 156 -5.71 -7.67 -6.23
N VAL A 157 -5.89 -8.97 -6.46
CA VAL A 157 -6.79 -9.46 -7.52
C VAL A 157 -8.23 -9.48 -7.00
N ASN A 158 -8.45 -10.09 -5.83
CA ASN A 158 -9.76 -10.05 -5.19
C ASN A 158 -10.07 -8.62 -4.69
N GLY A 159 -11.20 -8.08 -5.17
CA GLY A 159 -11.65 -6.72 -4.87
C GLY A 159 -10.70 -5.62 -5.38
N GLY A 160 -9.83 -5.95 -6.33
CA GLY A 160 -9.05 -4.98 -7.09
C GLY A 160 -9.44 -4.95 -8.57
N VAL A 161 -8.77 -4.09 -9.33
CA VAL A 161 -8.99 -3.95 -10.78
C VAL A 161 -8.22 -4.96 -11.64
N TRP A 162 -7.45 -5.86 -11.01
CA TRP A 162 -6.43 -6.67 -11.68
C TRP A 162 -6.91 -8.04 -12.18
N GLN A 163 -8.17 -8.42 -11.91
CA GLN A 163 -8.71 -9.74 -12.23
C GLN A 163 -8.61 -10.11 -13.72
N SER A 164 -8.78 -9.13 -14.63
CA SER A 164 -8.72 -9.36 -16.07
C SER A 164 -7.30 -9.56 -16.61
N THR A 165 -6.28 -9.11 -15.87
CA THR A 165 -4.86 -9.20 -16.26
C THR A 165 -4.07 -10.20 -15.41
N ALA A 166 -4.72 -10.83 -14.43
CA ALA A 166 -4.09 -11.80 -13.55
C ALA A 166 -3.91 -13.13 -14.27
N GLU A 167 -2.72 -13.36 -14.82
CA GLU A 167 -2.32 -14.66 -15.34
C GLU A 167 -1.68 -15.47 -14.22
N ASP A 168 -2.49 -16.19 -13.45
CA ASP A 168 -2.03 -16.96 -12.29
C ASP A 168 -2.84 -18.23 -12.08
N ASP A 169 -2.16 -19.38 -12.15
CA ASP A 169 -2.78 -20.70 -12.00
C ASP A 169 -3.03 -21.07 -10.54
N THR A 170 -2.57 -20.27 -9.57
CA THR A 170 -2.73 -20.52 -8.13
C THR A 170 -3.99 -19.87 -7.53
N LEU A 171 -4.70 -19.05 -8.31
CA LEU A 171 -5.90 -18.35 -7.86
C LEU A 171 -7.14 -19.26 -7.86
N LEU A 172 -7.99 -19.07 -6.86
CA LEU A 172 -9.37 -19.56 -6.84
C LEU A 172 -10.25 -18.74 -7.80
N GLU A 173 -11.47 -19.22 -8.06
CA GLU A 173 -12.42 -18.55 -8.97
C GLU A 173 -12.76 -17.11 -8.54
N ASP A 174 -12.74 -16.83 -7.23
CA ASP A 174 -12.98 -15.50 -6.67
C ASP A 174 -11.71 -14.61 -6.69
N GLY A 175 -10.60 -15.09 -7.22
CA GLY A 175 -9.32 -14.38 -7.25
C GLY A 175 -8.57 -14.35 -5.92
N ARG A 176 -8.93 -15.22 -4.96
CA ARG A 176 -8.21 -15.39 -3.68
C ARG A 176 -7.26 -16.59 -3.72
N ARG A 177 -6.48 -16.74 -2.64
CA ARG A 177 -5.72 -17.97 -2.35
C ARG A 177 -5.93 -18.43 -0.91
N ILE A 178 -5.73 -19.73 -0.69
CA ILE A 178 -5.87 -20.36 0.62
C ILE A 178 -4.63 -20.07 1.46
N PRO A 179 -4.75 -19.53 2.70
CA PRO A 179 -3.61 -19.30 3.58
C PRO A 179 -3.01 -20.63 4.10
N PRO A 180 -1.75 -20.63 4.57
CA PRO A 180 -0.87 -19.47 4.70
C PRO A 180 -0.11 -19.16 3.39
N CYS A 181 0.42 -17.94 3.29
CA CYS A 181 1.39 -17.63 2.24
C CYS A 181 2.63 -18.55 2.34
N PRO A 182 3.06 -19.18 1.23
CA PRO A 182 4.22 -20.08 1.25
C PRO A 182 5.56 -19.34 1.28
N ILE A 183 5.58 -18.04 1.00
CA ILE A 183 6.80 -17.23 0.93
C ILE A 183 7.17 -16.71 2.31
N ARG A 184 8.43 -16.92 2.71
CA ARG A 184 8.97 -16.45 3.98
C ARG A 184 9.49 -15.00 3.86
N PRO A 185 9.37 -14.21 4.94
CA PRO A 185 9.98 -12.89 4.99
C PRO A 185 11.52 -12.98 4.93
N LEU A 186 12.14 -11.92 4.45
CA LEU A 186 13.59 -11.76 4.36
C LEU A 186 14.05 -10.68 5.33
N ALA A 187 15.21 -10.88 5.95
CA ALA A 187 15.83 -9.86 6.78
C ALA A 187 16.01 -8.53 6.01
N LEU A 188 15.88 -7.42 6.72
CA LEU A 188 16.18 -6.10 6.16
C LEU A 188 17.69 -5.99 5.86
N LYS A 189 18.02 -5.39 4.72
CA LYS A 189 19.41 -5.18 4.29
C LYS A 189 19.99 -3.90 4.88
N GLY A 190 19.15 -2.88 5.07
CA GLY A 190 19.53 -1.60 5.67
C GLY A 190 20.49 -0.74 4.83
N GLY A 191 20.64 0.52 5.25
CA GLY A 191 21.71 1.44 4.81
C GLY A 191 21.54 2.13 3.44
N LYS A 192 20.93 1.49 2.44
CA LYS A 192 20.71 2.08 1.11
C LYS A 192 19.30 1.78 0.61
N LEU A 193 18.87 2.54 -0.42
CA LEU A 193 17.67 2.21 -1.18
C LEU A 193 17.83 0.79 -1.75
N THR A 194 16.99 -0.14 -1.30
CA THR A 194 16.96 -1.50 -1.85
C THR A 194 15.53 -1.94 -2.12
N THR A 195 15.31 -2.47 -3.32
CA THR A 195 14.03 -3.05 -3.72
C THR A 195 14.13 -4.57 -3.73
N THR A 196 13.12 -5.23 -3.16
CA THR A 196 12.97 -6.69 -3.14
C THR A 196 11.57 -7.05 -3.58
N ALA A 197 11.42 -7.96 -4.55
CA ALA A 197 10.13 -8.41 -5.02
C ALA A 197 9.88 -9.86 -4.57
N PHE A 198 8.82 -10.06 -3.81
CA PHE A 198 8.33 -11.38 -3.41
C PHE A 198 7.32 -11.85 -4.45
N ARG A 199 7.68 -12.87 -5.24
CA ARG A 199 6.78 -13.47 -6.23
C ARG A 199 5.84 -14.44 -5.52
N LEU A 200 4.54 -14.19 -5.61
CA LEU A 200 3.50 -14.99 -5.00
C LEU A 200 2.86 -15.93 -6.03
N GLY A 201 2.41 -15.37 -7.16
CA GLY A 201 1.73 -16.14 -8.19
C GLY A 201 2.64 -17.02 -9.03
N GLN A 202 2.05 -18.02 -9.69
CA GLN A 202 2.75 -18.93 -10.59
C GLN A 202 1.96 -19.13 -11.88
N ILE A 203 2.69 -19.20 -12.99
CA ILE A 203 2.17 -19.60 -14.29
C ILE A 203 2.82 -20.94 -14.62
N ASN A 204 2.02 -22.00 -14.65
CA ASN A 204 2.44 -23.37 -14.97
C ASN A 204 2.12 -23.74 -16.43
N ARG A 205 1.71 -22.75 -17.24
CA ARG A 205 1.36 -22.90 -18.66
C ARG A 205 2.22 -22.02 -19.57
N ILE A 206 2.35 -22.40 -20.83
CA ILE A 206 3.07 -21.59 -21.83
C ILE A 206 2.18 -20.40 -22.21
N ILE A 207 2.68 -19.18 -22.00
CA ILE A 207 2.02 -17.96 -22.49
C ILE A 207 2.45 -17.75 -23.94
N LEU A 208 1.49 -17.84 -24.86
CA LEU A 208 1.68 -17.42 -26.24
C LEU A 208 1.28 -15.95 -26.35
N LEU A 209 2.27 -15.06 -26.43
CA LEU A 209 2.03 -13.65 -26.73
C LEU A 209 1.42 -13.55 -28.13
N LYS A 210 0.23 -12.96 -28.24
CA LYS A 210 -0.42 -12.65 -29.52
C LYS A 210 0.08 -11.31 -30.07
#